data_AF-A0A3D5BF93-F1
#
_entry.id   AF-A0A3D5BF93-F1
#
_cell.length_a   1.000
_cell.length_b   1.000
_cell.length_c   1.000
_cell.angle_alpha   90.00
_cell.angle_beta   90.00
_cell.angle_gamma   90.00
#
_symmetry.space_group_name_H-M   'P 1'
#
loop_
_entity.id
_entity.type
_entity.pdbx_description
1 polymer ?
#
loop_
_entity_poly.entity_id
_entity_poly.type
_entity_poly.pdbx_seq_one_letter_code
_entity_poly.pdbx_strand_id
1 'polypeptide(L)' 'MELLPDLNTILLVVGVLYFWYAPLLLILSRVDLNLKQRFCWSCICLCCSWFSYFWLKKRYRLNAEENFTNY' A
#
# COMPACT_ATOMS: atom_id res chain seq x y z
N MET A 1 -1.29 26.79 13.68
CA MET A 1 -0.72 25.69 14.48
C MET A 1 -0.55 24.53 13.53
N GLU A 2 0.70 24.12 13.31
CA GLU A 2 1.08 23.14 12.29
C GLU A 2 0.28 21.86 12.51
N LEU A 3 -0.53 21.52 11.51
CA LEU A 3 -1.32 20.30 11.43
C LEU A 3 -0.35 19.15 11.16
N LEU A 4 0.47 18.81 12.17
CA LEU A 4 1.35 17.65 12.13
C LEU A 4 0.48 16.45 11.75
N PRO A 5 0.73 15.80 10.60
CA PRO A 5 -0.07 14.65 10.22
C PRO A 5 0.07 13.63 11.33
N ASP A 6 -1.07 13.13 11.78
CA ASP A 6 -1.17 12.19 12.88
C ASP A 6 -0.12 11.08 12.68
N LEU A 7 0.67 10.80 13.71
CA LEU A 7 1.83 9.91 13.61
C LEU A 7 1.42 8.53 13.08
N ASN A 8 0.18 8.15 13.35
CA ASN A 8 -0.49 6.96 12.83
C ASN A 8 -0.70 7.02 11.30
N THR A 9 -1.10 8.18 10.75
CA THR A 9 -1.22 8.40 9.31
C THR A 9 0.15 8.34 8.63
N ILE A 10 1.19 8.93 9.23
CA ILE A 10 2.55 8.87 8.70
C ILE A 10 3.05 7.42 8.68
N LEU A 11 2.89 6.68 9.78
CA LEU A 11 3.25 5.27 9.87
C LEU A 11 2.51 4.41 8.84
N LEU A 12 1.23 4.69 8.60
CA LEU A 12 0.43 3.98 7.60
C LEU A 12 0.94 4.28 6.19
N VAL A 13 1.22 5.55 5.87
CA VAL A 13 1.76 5.94 4.56
C VAL A 13 3.14 5.32 4.32
N VAL A 14 4.03 5.38 5.33
CA VAL A 14 5.38 4.77 5.27
C VAL A 14 5.27 3.26 5.14
N GLY A 15 4.39 2.61 5.89
CA GLY A 15 4.15 1.17 5.81
C GLY A 15 3.66 0.74 4.43
N VAL A 16 2.74 1.49 3.82
CA VAL A 16 2.23 1.23 2.46
C VAL A 16 3.33 1.43 1.42
N LEU A 17 4.10 2.52 1.50
CA LEU A 17 5.25 2.77 0.63
C LEU A 17 6.28 1.64 0.73
N TYR A 18 6.63 1.24 1.97
CA TYR A 18 7.58 0.16 2.19
C TYR A 18 7.06 -1.16 1.62
N PHE A 19 5.77 -1.48 1.80
CA PHE A 19 5.15 -2.69 1.22
C PHE A 19 5.15 -2.70 -0.31
N TRP A 20 5.15 -1.54 -0.97
CA TRP A 20 5.28 -1.47 -2.44
C TRP A 20 6.72 -1.60 -2.91
N TYR A 21 7.65 -0.90 -2.27
CA TYR A 21 9.03 -0.82 -2.74
C TYR A 21 9.89 -2.01 -2.27
N ALA A 22 9.63 -2.58 -1.09
CA ALA A 22 10.39 -3.72 -0.58
C ALA A 22 10.35 -4.95 -1.52
N PRO A 23 9.19 -5.42 -2.03
CA PRO A 23 9.19 -6.55 -2.93
C PRO A 23 9.83 -6.20 -4.29
N LEU A 24 9.66 -4.98 -4.80
CA LEU A 24 10.35 -4.51 -6.00
C LEU A 24 11.88 -4.58 -5.86
N LEU A 25 12.42 -4.09 -4.74
CA LEU A 25 13.85 -4.15 -4.42
C LEU A 25 14.34 -5.61 -4.26
N LEU A 26 13.56 -6.46 -3.60
CA LEU A 26 13.85 -7.89 -3.45
C LEU A 26 13.93 -8.59 -4.82
N ILE A 27 12.98 -8.33 -5.72
CA ILE A 27 12.94 -8.89 -7.07
C ILE A 27 14.11 -8.38 -7.92
N LEU A 28 14.47 -7.10 -7.79
CA LEU A 28 15.58 -6.50 -8.54
C LEU A 28 16.94 -7.02 -8.07
N SER A 29 17.10 -7.25 -6.76
CA SER A 29 18.33 -7.79 -6.16
C SER A 29 18.60 -9.25 -6.49
N ARG A 30 17.57 -10.00 -6.88
CA ARG A 30 17.68 -11.42 -7.26
C ARG A 30 18.30 -11.55 -8.65
N VAL A 31 19.59 -11.91 -8.66
CA VAL A 31 20.39 -12.10 -9.89
C VAL A 31 19.92 -13.31 -10.70
N ASP A 32 19.35 -14.33 -10.05
CA ASP A 32 18.87 -15.59 -10.67
C ASP A 32 17.55 -15.48 -11.47
N LEU A 33 16.84 -14.35 -11.40
CA LEU A 33 15.52 -14.22 -12.05
C LEU A 33 15.64 -13.71 -13.49
N ASN A 34 15.07 -14.48 -14.42
CA ASN A 34 14.91 -14.05 -15.82
C ASN A 34 14.06 -12.78 -15.92
N LEU A 35 14.34 -11.92 -16.92
CA LEU A 35 13.61 -10.67 -17.16
C LEU A 35 12.08 -10.84 -17.19
N LYS A 36 11.60 -11.93 -17.79
CA LYS A 36 10.16 -12.26 -17.86
C LYS A 36 9.55 -12.54 -16.48
N GLN A 37 10.30 -13.22 -15.61
CA GLN A 37 9.86 -13.48 -14.24
C GLN A 37 9.88 -12.20 -13.41
N ARG A 38 10.91 -11.34 -13.54
CA ARG A 38 10.96 -10.03 -12.89
C ARG A 38 9.73 -9.19 -13.23
N PHE A 39 9.34 -9.14 -14.51
CA PHE A 39 8.13 -8.44 -14.94
C PHE A 39 6.85 -9.04 -14.34
N CYS A 40 6.73 -10.37 -14.31
CA CYS A 40 5.57 -11.05 -13.74
C CYS A 40 5.43 -10.72 -12.24
N TRP A 41 6.53 -10.76 -11.48
CA TRP A 41 6.54 -10.40 -10.07
C TRP A 41 6.26 -8.92 -9.81
N SER A 42 6.75 -8.01 -10.66
CA SER A 42 6.39 -6.59 -10.61
C SER A 42 4.89 -6.37 -10.85
N CYS A 43 4.30 -7.09 -11.83
CA CYS A 43 2.85 -7.04 -12.06
C CYS A 43 2.06 -7.58 -10.86
N ILE A 44 2.51 -8.65 -10.21
CA ILE A 44 1.88 -9.17 -8.99
C ILE A 44 1.93 -8.12 -7.87
N CYS A 45 3.06 -7.44 -7.69
CA CYS A 45 3.17 -6.35 -6.71
C CYS A 45 2.20 -5.19 -7.00
N LEU A 46 2.06 -4.80 -8.27
CA LEU A 46 1.08 -3.80 -8.72
C LEU A 46 -0.37 -4.24 -8.46
N CYS A 47 -0.69 -5.52 -8.67
CA CYS A 47 -2.01 -6.06 -8.37
C CYS A 47 -2.29 -6.08 -6.85
N CYS A 48 -1.34 -6.50 -6.03
CA CYS A 48 -1.46 -6.47 -4.57
C CYS A 48 -1.58 -5.04 -4.02
N SER A 49 -0.84 -4.12 -4.63
CA SER A 49 -0.92 -2.68 -4.40
C SER A 49 -2.34 -2.16 -4.61
N TRP A 50 -2.90 -2.43 -5.79
CA TRP A 50 -4.24 -2.02 -6.16
C TRP A 50 -5.30 -2.63 -5.26
N PHE A 51 -5.16 -3.92 -4.92
CA PHE A 51 -6.06 -4.62 -4.02
C PHE A 51 -6.05 -4.01 -2.61
N SER A 52 -4.86 -3.69 -2.08
CA SER A 52 -4.73 -3.03 -0.77
C SER A 52 -5.38 -1.65 -0.77
N TYR A 53 -5.20 -0.87 -1.85
CA TYR A 53 -5.87 0.43 -1.99
C TYR A 53 -7.39 0.28 -2.03
N PHE A 54 -7.92 -0.70 -2.76
CA PHE A 54 -9.36 -0.97 -2.81
C PHE A 54 -9.93 -1.35 -1.43
N TRP A 55 -9.18 -2.16 -0.68
CA TRP A 55 -9.56 -2.57 0.67
C TRP A 55 -9.52 -1.40 1.67
N LEU A 56 -8.49 -0.56 1.58
CA LEU A 56 -8.36 0.66 2.37
C LEU A 56 -9.51 1.63 2.07
N LYS A 57 -9.81 1.88 0.78
CA LYS A 57 -10.94 2.70 0.35
C LYS A 57 -12.28 2.18 0.91
N LYS A 58 -12.48 0.85 0.94
CA LYS A 58 -13.67 0.24 1.54
C LYS A 58 -13.75 0.50 3.04
N ARG A 59 -12.63 0.38 3.78
CA ARG A 59 -12.57 0.69 5.22
C ARG A 59 -12.82 2.16 5.52
N TYR A 60 -12.24 3.07 4.75
CA TYR A 60 -12.49 4.50 4.92
C TYR A 60 -13.95 4.87 4.66
N ARG A 61 -14.59 4.26 3.64
CA ARG A 61 -16.02 4.47 3.38
C ARG A 61 -16.89 3.99 4.54
N LEU A 62 -16.60 2.81 5.10
CA LEU A 62 -17.31 2.26 6.25
C LEU A 62 -17.13 3.13 7.51
N ASN A 63 -15.90 3.58 7.81
CA ASN A 63 -15.64 4.47 8.94
C ASN A 63 -16.28 5.85 8.78
N ALA A 64 -16.45 6.33 7.54
CA ALA A 64 -17.14 7.58 7.24
C ALA A 64 -18.66 7.45 7.44
N GLU A 65 -19.27 6.32 7.08
CA GLU A 65 -20.68 6.02 7.37
C GLU A 65 -20.95 5.86 8.88
N GLU A 66 -20.03 5.25 9.63
CA GLU A 66 -20.13 5.09 11.09
C GLU A 66 -20.03 6.44 11.83
N ASN A 67 -19.21 7.38 11.33
CA ASN A 67 -19.17 8.74 11.85
C ASN A 67 -20.45 9.53 11.52
N PHE A 68 -21.12 9.25 10.40
CA PHE A 68 -22.35 9.95 10.02
C PHE A 68 -23.60 9.49 10.79
N THR A 69 -23.60 8.27 11.34
CA THR A 69 -24.72 7.71 12.11
C THR A 69 -24.64 8.01 13.61
N ASN A 70 -23.50 8.53 14.09
CA ASN A 70 -23.29 8.98 15.46
C ASN A 70 -23.56 10.48 15.69
N TYR A 71 -24.17 11.17 14.71
CA TYR A 71 -24.68 12.55 14.84
C TYR A 71 -26.20 12.59 14.78
#